data_AF-A0A9D6H4W1-F1
#
_entry.id   AF-A0A9D6H4W1-F1
#
_cell.length_a   1.000
_cell.length_b   1.000
_cell.length_c   1.000
_cell.angle_alpha   90.00
_cell.angle_beta   90.00
_cell.angle_gamma   90.00
#
_symmetry.space_group_name_H-M   'P 1'
#
loop_
_entity.id
_entity.type
_entity.pdbx_description
1 polymer ?
#
loop_
_entity_poly.entity_id
_entity_poly.type
_entity_poly.pdbx_seq_one_letter_code
_entity_poly.pdbx_strand_id
1 'polypeptide(L)'
;MKLPRNPRQGTRTVPMAQGMRRAALFLSVAAIALGGCQNRKVKVEIAASGDGATRTFATNDTSARALAAAAEAYGGTGERDAELGRRFSGTFAESAMPSEIGNRGAIGRLDSSLGSARAYYEQFAEPREEWTAMRERVEGGILWMQIFGRFIELRKLKTDAERADFAKWWNDEATPLVADAYLMYSGMQAVAQSQRIGARLRGRDEEGPRTDDETFRISVFQPLAILLAERGWLEPAELAAIQMTGMKGGATAREREWLSERIVTPAVTRIVARFDPSRKDMKLKDFAPLGLEFLLWLKVSREYRDLVLASPAISDAIKESVRKGAWDFELPPPFGFRLLERPQTTAAEVILDTGAEPFFTNGVWNAETRRVEFKGAFYETKYRYAPYTAPYYAFWSLPSQRQESLFGAVILEGEALAQYCAWENALADDAKAGWLAALDALGGSQDPAPALEIVLSLAKDHPAPLALARWLAVKAGREIPEPFLTPEERKKRREEGTRPAQGEGVAAAVASRDAA
;
A
#
# COMPACT_ATOMS: atom_id res chain seq x y z
N MET A 1 30.62 81.63 -9.62
CA MET A 1 30.05 82.81 -8.94
C MET A 1 28.56 82.55 -8.70
N LYS A 2 28.11 82.70 -7.44
CA LYS A 2 26.72 82.74 -6.95
C LYS A 2 25.87 81.44 -6.91
N LEU A 3 25.83 80.86 -5.70
CA LEU A 3 24.64 80.24 -5.08
C LEU A 3 23.49 81.27 -4.98
N PRO A 4 22.21 80.84 -5.01
CA PRO A 4 21.43 80.63 -3.78
C PRO A 4 20.35 79.50 -3.96
N ARG A 5 19.46 79.06 -3.05
CA ARG A 5 19.18 79.16 -1.60
C ARG A 5 18.16 78.03 -1.30
N ASN A 6 18.22 77.48 -0.09
CA ASN A 6 17.32 76.45 0.46
C ASN A 6 15.95 77.03 0.88
N PRO A 7 14.88 76.22 0.99
CA PRO A 7 13.91 76.44 2.06
C PRO A 7 13.56 75.19 2.88
N ARG A 8 13.88 75.30 4.18
CA ARG A 8 13.10 74.93 5.37
C ARG A 8 12.49 73.51 5.45
N GLN A 9 13.19 72.66 6.21
CA GLN A 9 12.63 71.50 6.90
C GLN A 9 11.73 71.93 8.07
N GLY A 10 10.51 71.38 8.12
CA GLY A 10 9.65 71.38 9.30
C GLY A 10 9.72 70.02 10.00
N THR A 11 10.22 70.00 11.23
CA THR A 11 10.29 68.83 12.11
C THR A 11 8.92 68.53 12.72
N ARG A 12 8.34 67.37 12.40
CA ARG A 12 7.32 66.71 13.23
C ARG A 12 7.95 65.50 13.91
N THR A 13 8.13 65.61 15.22
CA THR A 13 8.46 64.51 16.13
C THR A 13 7.22 63.65 16.37
N VAL A 14 7.30 62.36 16.07
CA VAL A 14 6.32 61.32 16.45
C VAL A 14 7.02 60.38 17.44
N PRO A 15 6.38 59.95 18.55
CA PRO A 15 7.08 59.30 19.66
C PRO A 15 7.46 57.85 19.35
N MET A 16 8.76 57.56 19.46
CA MET A 16 9.42 56.28 19.16
C MET A 16 9.17 55.15 20.20
N ALA A 17 8.22 55.33 21.13
CA ALA A 17 8.05 54.44 22.28
C ALA A 17 6.98 53.33 22.09
N GLN A 18 6.18 53.37 21.01
CA GLN A 18 5.19 52.32 20.70
C GLN A 18 5.67 51.24 19.71
N GLY A 19 6.78 51.49 19.00
CA GLY A 19 7.34 50.54 18.03
C GLY A 19 8.08 49.35 18.67
N MET A 20 8.77 49.59 19.80
CA MET A 20 9.60 48.57 20.45
C MET A 20 8.79 47.48 21.19
N ARG A 21 7.59 47.79 21.71
CA ARG A 21 6.71 46.79 22.34
C ARG A 21 6.00 45.88 21.31
N ARG A 22 5.77 46.36 20.09
CA ARG A 22 5.19 45.53 19.00
C ARG A 22 6.22 44.62 18.34
N ALA A 23 7.48 45.06 18.22
CA ALA A 23 8.56 44.23 17.70
C ALA A 23 8.88 43.03 18.62
N ALA A 24 8.86 43.22 19.95
CA ALA A 24 9.10 42.13 20.90
C ALA A 24 7.97 41.08 20.94
N LEU A 25 6.71 41.49 20.72
CA LEU A 25 5.56 40.58 20.65
C LEU A 25 5.50 39.80 19.33
N PHE A 26 5.90 40.43 18.21
CA PHE A 26 6.02 39.75 16.92
C PHE A 26 7.20 38.77 16.86
N LEU A 27 8.31 39.05 17.56
CA LEU A 27 9.44 38.13 17.67
C LEU A 27 9.15 36.91 18.57
N SER A 28 8.27 37.04 19.57
CA SER A 28 7.85 35.90 20.42
C SER A 28 6.74 35.06 19.77
N VAL A 29 5.84 35.64 18.97
CA VAL A 29 4.89 34.87 18.13
C VAL A 29 5.60 34.22 16.93
N ALA A 30 6.62 34.86 16.36
CA ALA A 30 7.46 34.26 15.32
C ALA A 30 8.35 33.13 15.87
N ALA A 31 8.85 33.22 17.11
CA ALA A 31 9.61 32.13 17.74
C ALA A 31 8.72 30.92 18.10
N ILE A 32 7.44 31.12 18.44
CA ILE A 32 6.47 30.04 18.64
C ILE A 32 6.02 29.43 17.30
N ALA A 33 6.00 30.22 16.21
CA ALA A 33 5.75 29.72 14.85
C ALA A 33 6.98 29.07 14.17
N LEU A 34 8.19 29.27 14.73
CA LEU A 34 9.45 28.63 14.30
C LEU A 34 9.77 27.33 15.07
N GLY A 35 8.95 26.96 16.05
CA GLY A 35 8.77 25.56 16.42
C GLY A 35 8.07 24.84 15.27
N GLY A 36 8.73 24.78 14.11
CA GLY A 36 8.21 24.17 12.91
C GLY A 36 7.64 22.81 13.26
N CYS A 37 6.41 22.53 12.82
CA CYS A 37 5.80 21.22 12.93
C CYS A 37 6.76 20.21 12.30
N GLN A 38 7.66 19.64 13.11
CA GLN A 38 8.48 18.54 12.70
C GLN A 38 7.50 17.42 12.42
N ASN A 39 7.57 16.85 11.22
CA ASN A 39 6.77 15.67 10.91
C ASN A 39 7.03 14.63 11.99
N ARG A 40 5.95 13.99 12.45
CA ARG A 40 6.05 12.90 13.41
C ARG A 40 6.92 11.80 12.81
N LYS A 41 7.78 11.21 13.62
CA LYS A 41 8.67 10.12 13.26
C LYS A 41 8.50 9.01 14.29
N VAL A 42 8.37 7.78 13.80
CA VAL A 42 8.35 6.59 14.63
C VAL A 42 9.36 5.58 14.09
N LYS A 43 10.00 4.88 15.01
CA LYS A 43 10.90 3.76 14.72
C LYS A 43 10.50 2.57 15.56
N VAL A 44 10.36 1.41 14.93
CA VAL A 44 10.11 0.14 15.58
C VAL A 44 11.24 -0.82 15.25
N GLU A 45 11.88 -1.39 16.26
CA GLU A 45 12.86 -2.46 16.09
C GLU A 45 12.29 -3.73 16.71
N ILE A 46 12.36 -4.84 15.98
CA ILE A 46 11.81 -6.12 16.43
C ILE A 46 12.86 -7.20 16.25
N ALA A 47 13.09 -7.97 17.30
CA ALA A 47 13.87 -9.20 17.25
C ALA A 47 12.97 -10.35 17.71
N ALA A 48 12.72 -11.30 16.81
CA ALA A 48 11.91 -12.46 17.12
C ALA A 48 12.82 -13.51 17.80
N SER A 49 12.58 -13.82 19.07
CA SER A 49 13.47 -14.68 19.88
C SER A 49 12.67 -15.70 20.70
N GLY A 50 12.92 -16.99 20.47
CA GLY A 50 12.18 -18.06 21.15
C GLY A 50 10.67 -17.92 20.91
N ASP A 51 9.89 -17.94 21.99
CA ASP A 51 8.42 -17.91 22.00
C ASP A 51 7.83 -16.49 22.13
N GLY A 52 8.68 -15.47 21.98
CA GLY A 52 8.28 -14.07 22.04
C GLY A 52 9.08 -13.19 21.10
N ALA A 53 8.81 -11.88 21.18
CA ALA A 53 9.52 -10.88 20.42
C ALA A 53 9.96 -9.75 21.34
N THR A 54 11.24 -9.38 21.25
CA THR A 54 11.70 -8.11 21.79
C THR A 54 11.29 -7.01 20.83
N ARG A 55 10.61 -5.99 21.34
CA ARG A 55 10.19 -4.82 20.59
C ARG A 55 10.76 -3.57 21.23
N THR A 56 11.29 -2.69 20.40
CA THR A 56 11.59 -1.31 20.77
C THR A 56 10.73 -0.38 19.93
N PHE A 57 10.09 0.59 20.58
CA PHE A 57 9.41 1.71 19.93
C PHE A 57 10.07 3.03 20.30
N ALA A 58 10.34 3.89 19.32
CA ALA A 58 10.87 5.24 19.53
C ALA A 58 10.06 6.27 18.73
N THR A 59 9.85 7.46 19.31
CA THR A 59 8.97 8.50 18.73
C THR A 59 9.37 9.91 19.16
N ASN A 60 9.36 10.86 18.22
CA ASN A 60 9.55 12.30 18.49
C ASN A 60 8.27 13.02 18.95
N ASP A 61 7.17 12.28 19.11
CA ASP A 61 5.92 12.81 19.66
C ASP A 61 6.08 13.10 21.16
N THR A 62 5.96 14.37 21.52
CA THR A 62 6.07 14.84 22.91
C THR A 62 4.72 14.96 23.62
N SER A 63 3.62 14.55 22.98
CA SER A 63 2.29 14.66 23.58
C SER A 63 2.13 13.74 24.78
N ALA A 64 1.56 14.26 25.88
CA ALA A 64 1.36 13.48 27.10
C ALA A 64 0.51 12.22 26.86
N ARG A 65 -0.47 12.31 25.97
CA ARG A 65 -1.33 11.17 25.60
C ARG A 65 -0.54 10.05 24.90
N ALA A 66 0.28 10.37 23.90
CA ALA A 66 1.06 9.37 23.18
C ALA A 66 2.11 8.71 24.08
N LEU A 67 2.80 9.51 24.92
CA LEU A 67 3.78 8.99 25.87
C LEU A 67 3.15 8.14 26.98
N ALA A 68 1.95 8.51 27.46
CA ALA A 68 1.22 7.70 28.44
C ALA A 68 0.78 6.34 27.87
N ALA A 69 0.26 6.31 26.65
CA ALA A 69 -0.13 5.07 25.99
C ALA A 69 1.07 4.12 25.75
N ALA A 70 2.21 4.67 25.30
CA ALA A 70 3.44 3.89 25.18
C ALA A 70 3.95 3.42 26.56
N ALA A 71 3.89 4.27 27.58
CA ALA A 71 4.36 3.90 28.92
C ALA A 71 3.52 2.79 29.56
N GLU A 72 2.20 2.82 29.36
CA GLU A 72 1.28 1.77 29.79
C GLU A 72 1.61 0.45 29.09
N ALA A 73 1.78 0.48 27.76
CA ALA A 73 2.05 -0.72 26.97
C ALA A 73 3.39 -1.39 27.30
N TYR A 74 4.41 -0.61 27.68
CA TYR A 74 5.76 -1.09 27.97
C TYR A 74 6.08 -1.19 29.47
N GLY A 75 5.15 -0.81 30.36
CA GLY A 75 5.34 -0.84 31.80
C GLY A 75 6.38 0.14 32.35
N GLY A 76 6.68 1.24 31.63
CA GLY A 76 7.71 2.21 32.03
C GLY A 76 7.70 3.50 31.23
N THR A 77 8.24 4.59 31.78
CA THR A 77 8.17 5.94 31.16
C THR A 77 9.08 6.16 29.94
N GLY A 78 9.83 5.12 29.55
CA GLY A 78 10.76 5.17 28.42
C GLY A 78 12.03 5.95 28.71
N GLU A 79 13.09 5.59 28.01
CA GLU A 79 14.39 6.22 28.09
C GLU A 79 14.49 7.40 27.12
N ARG A 80 15.47 8.27 27.34
CA ARG A 80 15.75 9.38 26.42
C ARG A 80 16.46 8.82 25.19
N ASP A 81 15.91 9.13 24.02
CA ASP A 81 16.51 8.80 22.73
C ASP A 81 17.13 10.06 22.10
N ALA A 82 18.34 9.95 21.55
CA ALA A 82 19.05 11.10 20.99
C ALA A 82 18.47 11.55 19.63
N GLU A 83 17.90 10.62 18.86
CA GLU A 83 17.37 10.87 17.52
C GLU A 83 15.88 11.24 17.58
N LEU A 84 15.11 10.45 18.31
CA LEU A 84 13.67 10.54 18.37
C LEU A 84 13.17 11.02 19.73
N GLY A 85 14.01 11.35 20.70
CA GLY A 85 13.57 11.93 21.98
C GLY A 85 13.14 10.89 23.02
N ARG A 86 12.28 9.91 22.70
CA ARG A 86 11.86 8.84 23.62
C ARG A 86 11.93 7.45 22.99
N ARG A 87 12.40 6.46 23.77
CA ARG A 87 12.52 5.04 23.41
C ARG A 87 11.93 4.16 24.51
N PHE A 88 11.16 3.15 24.12
CA PHE A 88 10.54 2.14 24.98
C PHE A 88 10.98 0.76 24.49
N SER A 89 11.26 -0.18 25.40
CA SER A 89 11.66 -1.54 25.03
C SER A 89 11.01 -2.56 25.96
N GLY A 90 10.59 -3.69 25.42
CA GLY A 90 9.93 -4.76 26.16
C GLY A 90 9.92 -6.07 25.37
N THR A 91 9.54 -7.15 26.05
CA THR A 91 9.35 -8.47 25.42
C THR A 91 7.88 -8.82 25.49
N PHE A 92 7.33 -9.24 24.35
CA PHE A 92 5.91 -9.51 24.17
C PHE A 92 5.69 -10.90 23.60
N ALA A 93 4.52 -11.47 23.87
CA ALA A 93 4.09 -12.67 23.19
C ALA A 93 3.83 -12.38 21.71
N GLU A 94 4.08 -13.37 20.86
CA GLU A 94 3.93 -13.29 19.39
C GLU A 94 2.57 -12.73 18.92
N SER A 95 1.49 -13.07 19.63
CA SER A 95 0.12 -12.65 19.34
C SER A 95 -0.35 -11.39 20.10
N ALA A 96 0.50 -10.78 20.93
CA ALA A 96 0.12 -9.69 21.84
C ALA A 96 1.13 -8.53 21.78
N MET A 97 1.45 -8.08 20.57
CA MET A 97 2.31 -6.91 20.36
C MET A 97 1.55 -5.61 20.70
N PRO A 98 2.22 -4.63 21.34
CA PRO A 98 1.58 -3.37 21.75
C PRO A 98 1.18 -2.50 20.56
N SER A 99 0.13 -1.71 20.75
CA SER A 99 -0.36 -0.71 19.79
C SER A 99 -0.03 0.70 20.30
N GLU A 100 1.13 1.22 19.96
CA GLU A 100 1.60 2.52 20.49
C GLU A 100 0.90 3.70 19.84
N ILE A 101 0.59 3.56 18.54
CA ILE A 101 0.03 4.63 17.72
C ILE A 101 -1.17 4.16 16.91
N GLY A 102 -1.89 3.17 17.43
CA GLY A 102 -2.99 2.50 16.74
C GLY A 102 -2.51 1.44 15.75
N ASN A 103 -1.23 1.09 15.77
CA ASN A 103 -0.66 0.08 14.90
C ASN A 103 -1.11 -1.34 15.28
N ARG A 104 -1.05 -2.24 14.29
CA ARG A 104 -1.36 -3.66 14.45
C ARG A 104 -0.17 -4.43 13.93
N GLY A 105 0.46 -5.22 14.80
CA GLY A 105 1.53 -6.10 14.40
C GLY A 105 1.39 -7.46 15.07
N ALA A 106 1.91 -8.48 14.40
CA ALA A 106 2.05 -9.80 14.99
C ALA A 106 3.26 -10.50 14.39
N ILE A 107 3.80 -11.44 15.16
CA ILE A 107 4.70 -12.45 14.64
C ILE A 107 3.96 -13.78 14.73
N GLY A 108 4.03 -14.57 13.68
CA GLY A 108 3.58 -15.95 13.67
C GLY A 108 4.78 -16.87 13.49
N ARG A 109 4.70 -18.06 14.08
CA ARG A 109 5.72 -19.08 14.00
C ARG A 109 5.10 -20.44 13.70
N LEU A 110 5.78 -21.21 12.86
CA LEU A 110 5.44 -22.59 12.55
C LEU A 110 6.70 -23.44 12.68
N ASP A 111 6.74 -24.27 13.73
CA ASP A 111 7.90 -25.11 14.05
C ASP A 111 7.80 -26.50 13.43
N SER A 112 8.95 -27.09 13.13
CA SER A 112 9.08 -28.46 12.65
C SER A 112 10.35 -29.10 13.18
N SER A 113 10.54 -30.39 12.95
CA SER A 113 11.76 -31.07 13.35
C SER A 113 13.04 -30.54 12.66
N LEU A 114 12.93 -29.94 11.46
CA LEU A 114 14.08 -29.47 10.66
C LEU A 114 14.28 -27.95 10.69
N GLY A 115 13.48 -27.21 11.44
CA GLY A 115 13.58 -25.76 11.54
C GLY A 115 12.24 -25.09 11.83
N SER A 116 12.19 -23.78 11.62
CA SER A 116 10.97 -22.99 11.81
C SER A 116 10.74 -22.04 10.64
N ALA A 117 9.47 -21.77 10.35
CA ALA A 117 9.03 -20.69 9.48
C ALA A 117 8.37 -19.59 10.31
N ARG A 118 8.62 -18.33 9.95
CA ARG A 118 8.12 -17.17 10.66
C ARG A 118 7.47 -16.19 9.69
N ALA A 119 6.44 -15.52 10.18
CA ALA A 119 5.74 -14.45 9.47
C ALA A 119 5.68 -13.24 10.39
N TYR A 120 6.02 -12.07 9.88
CA TYR A 120 5.80 -10.80 10.56
C TYR A 120 4.88 -9.96 9.71
N TYR A 121 3.95 -9.26 10.36
CA TYR A 121 3.32 -8.10 9.74
C TYR A 121 3.19 -6.94 10.71
N GLU A 122 3.11 -5.73 10.18
CA GLU A 122 2.85 -4.49 10.92
C GLU A 122 2.13 -3.49 10.06
N GLN A 123 1.15 -2.79 10.62
CA GLN A 123 0.48 -1.70 9.93
C GLN A 123 0.17 -0.59 10.92
N PHE A 124 0.65 0.62 10.61
CA PHE A 124 0.35 1.83 11.38
C PHE A 124 -1.06 2.37 11.04
N ALA A 125 -2.10 1.61 11.39
CA ALA A 125 -3.48 1.98 11.17
C ALA A 125 -4.40 1.35 12.23
N GLU A 126 -5.27 2.19 12.82
CA GLU A 126 -6.28 1.76 13.78
C GLU A 126 -7.16 0.63 13.22
N PRO A 127 -7.59 -0.33 14.06
CA PRO A 127 -8.59 -1.33 13.66
C PRO A 127 -9.82 -0.66 13.07
N ARG A 128 -10.26 -1.15 11.91
CA ARG A 128 -11.45 -0.63 11.25
C ARG A 128 -12.16 -1.69 10.43
N GLU A 129 -13.45 -1.46 10.23
CA GLU A 129 -14.24 -2.18 9.24
C GLU A 129 -14.00 -1.53 7.86
N GLU A 130 -13.18 -2.17 7.03
CA GLU A 130 -12.79 -1.66 5.71
C GLU A 130 -14.00 -1.39 4.80
N TRP A 131 -15.01 -2.25 4.89
CA TRP A 131 -16.23 -2.16 4.10
C TRP A 131 -17.03 -0.90 4.44
N THR A 132 -17.31 -0.65 5.72
CA THR A 132 -18.03 0.55 6.16
C THR A 132 -17.28 1.82 5.73
N ALA A 133 -15.96 1.87 5.91
CA ALA A 133 -15.17 3.02 5.48
C ALA A 133 -15.16 3.23 3.95
N MET A 134 -15.14 2.16 3.16
CA MET A 134 -15.28 2.22 1.71
C MET A 134 -16.66 2.74 1.30
N ARG A 135 -17.71 2.18 1.89
CA ARG A 135 -19.11 2.56 1.64
C ARG A 135 -19.34 4.04 1.92
N GLU A 136 -18.95 4.55 3.09
CA GLU A 136 -19.11 5.96 3.46
C GLU A 136 -18.48 6.92 2.44
N ARG A 137 -17.34 6.53 1.84
CA ARG A 137 -16.63 7.36 0.85
C ARG A 137 -17.33 7.37 -0.50
N VAL A 138 -17.83 6.20 -0.94
CA VAL A 138 -18.64 6.08 -2.16
C VAL A 138 -19.95 6.85 -1.99
N GLU A 139 -20.66 6.66 -0.87
CA GLU A 139 -21.92 7.35 -0.57
C GLU A 139 -21.73 8.86 -0.44
N GLY A 140 -20.66 9.32 0.23
CA GLY A 140 -20.31 10.73 0.29
C GLY A 140 -20.04 11.31 -1.09
N GLY A 141 -19.29 10.57 -1.92
CA GLY A 141 -19.06 10.90 -3.31
C GLY A 141 -20.34 11.06 -4.15
N ILE A 142 -21.25 10.08 -4.04
CA ILE A 142 -22.57 10.10 -4.69
C ILE A 142 -23.37 11.31 -4.21
N LEU A 143 -23.39 11.60 -2.90
CA LEU A 143 -24.07 12.77 -2.37
C LEU A 143 -23.54 14.07 -2.99
N TRP A 144 -22.22 14.22 -3.14
CA TRP A 144 -21.63 15.38 -3.80
C TRP A 144 -22.06 15.50 -5.26
N MET A 145 -22.12 14.37 -5.98
CA MET A 145 -22.64 14.35 -7.35
C MET A 145 -24.11 14.78 -7.39
N GLN A 146 -24.95 14.28 -6.48
CA GLN A 146 -26.37 14.66 -6.40
C GLN A 146 -26.56 16.14 -6.09
N ILE A 147 -25.80 16.66 -5.11
CA ILE A 147 -25.81 18.07 -4.73
C ILE A 147 -25.40 18.97 -5.91
N PHE A 148 -24.29 18.65 -6.55
CA PHE A 148 -23.79 19.44 -7.68
C PHE A 148 -24.72 19.35 -8.89
N GLY A 149 -25.22 18.15 -9.21
CA GLY A 149 -26.19 17.94 -10.28
C GLY A 149 -27.44 18.78 -10.06
N ARG A 150 -28.00 18.77 -8.84
CA ARG A 150 -29.18 19.56 -8.50
C ARG A 150 -28.95 21.06 -8.61
N PHE A 151 -27.76 21.53 -8.22
CA PHE A 151 -27.37 22.93 -8.43
C PHE A 151 -27.38 23.31 -9.92
N ILE A 152 -26.77 22.51 -10.78
CA ILE A 152 -26.74 22.75 -12.23
C ILE A 152 -28.16 22.75 -12.81
N GLU A 153 -28.97 21.75 -12.47
CA GLU A 153 -30.34 21.59 -12.94
C GLU A 153 -31.21 22.82 -12.65
N LEU A 154 -31.09 23.39 -11.44
CA LEU A 154 -31.91 24.52 -11.01
C LEU A 154 -31.37 25.88 -11.47
N ARG A 155 -30.05 26.02 -11.60
CA ARG A 155 -29.43 27.35 -11.78
C ARG A 155 -28.96 27.61 -13.20
N LYS A 156 -28.73 26.56 -13.99
CA LYS A 156 -28.12 26.67 -15.33
C LYS A 156 -29.05 26.26 -16.44
N LEU A 157 -29.91 25.26 -16.20
CA LEU A 157 -30.85 24.78 -17.21
C LEU A 157 -32.13 25.62 -17.19
N LYS A 158 -32.66 25.94 -18.38
CA LYS A 158 -33.77 26.90 -18.52
C LYS A 158 -35.09 26.20 -18.76
N THR A 159 -35.08 25.10 -19.50
CA THR A 159 -36.27 24.35 -19.90
C THR A 159 -36.39 23.02 -19.15
N ASP A 160 -37.62 22.51 -19.06
CA ASP A 160 -37.88 21.23 -18.36
C ASP A 160 -37.38 20.02 -19.17
N ALA A 161 -37.34 20.14 -20.50
CA ALA A 161 -36.72 19.14 -21.36
C ALA A 161 -35.21 19.04 -21.10
N GLU A 162 -34.49 20.17 -21.05
CA GLU A 162 -33.06 20.20 -20.70
C GLU A 162 -32.81 19.61 -19.31
N ARG A 163 -33.67 19.92 -18.32
CA ARG A 163 -33.57 19.36 -16.96
C ARG A 163 -33.77 17.84 -16.95
N ALA A 164 -34.77 17.33 -17.66
CA ALA A 164 -35.05 15.90 -17.73
C ALA A 164 -33.91 15.12 -18.40
N ASP A 165 -33.41 15.62 -19.53
CA ASP A 165 -32.29 15.01 -20.24
C ASP A 165 -31.01 15.03 -19.40
N PHE A 166 -30.74 16.15 -18.72
CA PHE A 166 -29.62 16.28 -17.79
C PHE A 166 -29.74 15.30 -16.62
N ALA A 167 -30.88 15.26 -15.94
CA ALA A 167 -31.08 14.40 -14.79
C ALA A 167 -30.92 12.93 -15.16
N LYS A 168 -31.43 12.52 -16.33
CA LYS A 168 -31.24 11.18 -16.87
C LYS A 168 -29.75 10.88 -17.07
N TRP A 169 -29.02 11.71 -17.81
CA TRP A 169 -27.58 11.51 -18.02
C TRP A 169 -26.77 11.52 -16.71
N TRP A 170 -27.07 12.48 -15.82
CA TRP A 170 -26.34 12.67 -14.56
C TRP A 170 -26.47 11.48 -13.62
N ASN A 171 -27.68 10.91 -13.54
CA ASN A 171 -27.98 9.77 -12.68
C ASN A 171 -27.59 8.44 -13.33
N ASP A 172 -27.76 8.27 -14.64
CA ASP A 172 -27.50 7.00 -15.33
C ASP A 172 -26.02 6.83 -15.74
N GLU A 173 -25.29 7.93 -15.97
CA GLU A 173 -23.90 7.87 -16.46
C GLU A 173 -22.89 8.52 -15.49
N ALA A 174 -23.09 9.79 -15.10
CA ALA A 174 -22.07 10.54 -14.38
C ALA A 174 -21.87 10.05 -12.93
N THR A 175 -22.97 9.85 -12.21
CA THR A 175 -22.94 9.39 -10.81
C THR A 175 -22.34 7.98 -10.69
N PRO A 176 -22.75 6.98 -11.50
CA PRO A 176 -22.13 5.67 -11.48
C PRO A 176 -20.66 5.68 -11.88
N LEU A 177 -20.26 6.44 -12.91
CA LEU A 177 -18.86 6.52 -13.34
C LEU A 177 -17.95 7.03 -12.24
N VAL A 178 -18.40 8.01 -11.48
CA VAL A 178 -17.61 8.57 -10.38
C VAL A 178 -17.50 7.57 -9.22
N ALA A 179 -18.54 6.78 -8.95
CA ALA A 179 -18.45 5.66 -8.03
C ALA A 179 -17.44 4.60 -8.53
N ASP A 180 -17.54 4.17 -9.79
CA ASP A 180 -16.63 3.20 -10.42
C ASP A 180 -15.17 3.67 -10.37
N ALA A 181 -14.91 4.92 -10.75
CA ALA A 181 -13.58 5.53 -10.70
C ALA A 181 -12.99 5.49 -9.29
N TYR A 182 -13.81 5.73 -8.26
CA TYR A 182 -13.37 5.69 -6.88
C TYR A 182 -13.11 4.26 -6.36
N LEU A 183 -13.97 3.31 -6.73
CA LEU A 183 -13.79 1.90 -6.44
C LEU A 183 -12.47 1.40 -7.02
N MET A 184 -12.21 1.71 -8.30
CA MET A 184 -10.96 1.38 -8.99
C MET A 184 -9.76 2.05 -8.32
N TYR A 185 -9.81 3.36 -8.09
CA TYR A 185 -8.74 4.10 -7.41
C TYR A 185 -8.39 3.49 -6.05
N SER A 186 -9.41 3.13 -5.26
CA SER A 186 -9.23 2.52 -3.94
C SER A 186 -8.57 1.13 -4.03
N GLY A 187 -9.03 0.27 -4.94
CA GLY A 187 -8.41 -1.05 -5.15
C GLY A 187 -6.96 -0.94 -5.63
N MET A 188 -6.70 -0.04 -6.57
CA MET A 188 -5.36 0.24 -7.11
C MET A 188 -4.40 0.78 -6.04
N GLN A 189 -4.85 1.70 -5.18
CA GLN A 189 -4.06 2.16 -4.05
C GLN A 189 -3.71 1.02 -3.09
N ALA A 190 -4.66 0.11 -2.80
CA ALA A 190 -4.42 -1.03 -1.92
C ALA A 190 -3.39 -2.01 -2.50
N VAL A 191 -3.44 -2.28 -3.81
CA VAL A 191 -2.44 -3.11 -4.52
C VAL A 191 -1.08 -2.42 -4.49
N ALA A 192 -1.01 -1.14 -4.85
CA ALA A 192 0.25 -0.41 -4.91
C ALA A 192 0.98 -0.41 -3.56
N GLN A 193 0.24 -0.19 -2.47
CA GLN A 193 0.81 -0.08 -1.12
C GLN A 193 1.10 -1.44 -0.46
N SER A 194 0.38 -2.51 -0.82
CA SER A 194 0.70 -3.85 -0.30
C SER A 194 1.98 -4.43 -0.90
N GLN A 195 2.31 -4.04 -2.14
CA GLN A 195 3.47 -4.59 -2.86
C GLN A 195 4.75 -3.76 -2.69
N ARG A 196 4.66 -2.43 -2.54
CA ARG A 196 5.82 -1.53 -2.46
C ARG A 196 5.72 -0.57 -1.27
N ILE A 197 6.48 -0.83 -0.22
CA ILE A 197 6.56 0.07 0.95
C ILE A 197 7.30 1.33 0.57
N GLY A 198 6.81 2.47 1.07
CA GLY A 198 7.54 3.72 0.91
C GLY A 198 7.56 4.24 -0.52
N ALA A 199 6.72 3.70 -1.41
CA ALA A 199 6.44 4.26 -2.72
C ALA A 199 5.92 5.69 -2.54
N ARG A 200 6.83 6.65 -2.49
CA ARG A 200 6.53 8.06 -2.35
C ARG A 200 6.39 8.65 -3.74
N LEU A 201 5.49 9.62 -3.85
CA LEU A 201 5.51 10.47 -5.02
C LEU A 201 6.83 11.24 -4.99
N ARG A 202 7.46 11.32 -6.16
CA ARG A 202 8.62 12.17 -6.40
C ARG A 202 8.36 13.58 -5.89
N GLY A 203 9.33 14.13 -5.16
CA GLY A 203 9.32 15.51 -4.74
C GLY A 203 9.28 16.44 -5.96
N ARG A 204 8.77 17.66 -5.78
CA ARG A 204 8.64 18.63 -6.88
C ARG A 204 9.98 18.95 -7.56
N ASP A 205 11.07 18.83 -6.82
CA ASP A 205 12.43 19.22 -7.22
C ASP A 205 13.34 18.01 -7.48
N GLU A 206 12.78 16.79 -7.48
CA GLU A 206 13.54 15.56 -7.75
C GLU A 206 13.52 15.21 -9.24
N GLU A 207 14.69 15.24 -9.88
CA GLU A 207 14.88 14.94 -11.30
C GLU A 207 15.56 13.58 -11.50
N GLY A 208 15.39 12.95 -12.68
CA GLY A 208 16.03 11.66 -13.03
C GLY A 208 15.05 10.61 -13.61
N PRO A 209 15.54 9.48 -14.14
CA PRO A 209 14.67 8.43 -14.70
C PRO A 209 13.64 7.92 -13.68
N ARG A 210 12.51 7.38 -14.16
CA ARG A 210 11.52 6.75 -13.28
C ARG A 210 12.14 5.57 -12.53
N THR A 211 11.80 5.41 -11.26
CA THR A 211 12.15 4.20 -10.49
C THR A 211 11.21 3.04 -10.86
N ASP A 212 11.60 1.82 -10.48
CA ASP A 212 10.74 0.63 -10.66
C ASP A 212 9.41 0.78 -9.91
N ASP A 213 9.42 1.40 -8.74
CA ASP A 213 8.22 1.66 -7.94
C ASP A 213 7.29 2.68 -8.63
N GLU A 214 7.85 3.72 -9.24
CA GLU A 214 7.06 4.69 -10.02
C GLU A 214 6.43 4.02 -11.25
N THR A 215 7.18 3.17 -11.94
CA THR A 215 6.70 2.41 -13.10
C THR A 215 5.59 1.44 -12.71
N PHE A 216 5.77 0.70 -11.61
CA PHE A 216 4.75 -0.19 -11.08
C PHE A 216 3.46 0.56 -10.74
N ARG A 217 3.53 1.70 -10.06
CA ARG A 217 2.34 2.51 -9.77
C ARG A 217 1.62 2.93 -11.04
N ILE A 218 2.33 3.44 -12.04
CA ILE A 218 1.71 3.83 -13.32
C ILE A 218 0.95 2.64 -13.93
N SER A 219 1.55 1.44 -13.95
CA SER A 219 0.87 0.25 -14.46
C SER A 219 -0.38 -0.13 -13.66
N VAL A 220 -0.36 0.02 -12.34
CA VAL A 220 -1.50 -0.29 -11.46
C VAL A 220 -2.65 0.70 -11.68
N PHE A 221 -2.35 2.00 -11.89
CA PHE A 221 -3.36 3.04 -12.10
C PHE A 221 -3.83 3.19 -13.55
N GLN A 222 -3.17 2.54 -14.51
CA GLN A 222 -3.49 2.63 -15.93
C GLN A 222 -4.96 2.35 -16.26
N PRO A 223 -5.63 1.32 -15.68
CA PRO A 223 -7.01 1.03 -16.03
C PRO A 223 -7.98 2.17 -15.70
N LEU A 224 -7.67 3.03 -14.72
CA LEU A 224 -8.49 4.20 -14.39
C LEU A 224 -8.45 5.25 -15.51
N ALA A 225 -7.26 5.50 -16.07
CA ALA A 225 -7.11 6.41 -17.21
C ALA A 225 -7.80 5.86 -18.46
N ILE A 226 -7.76 4.54 -18.67
CA ILE A 226 -8.48 3.86 -19.77
C ILE A 226 -10.00 3.99 -19.59
N LEU A 227 -10.53 3.79 -18.38
CA LEU A 227 -11.96 3.97 -18.08
C LEU A 227 -12.44 5.37 -18.49
N LEU A 228 -11.69 6.41 -18.12
CA LEU A 228 -12.04 7.79 -18.47
C LEU A 228 -12.02 8.03 -19.99
N ALA A 229 -11.09 7.42 -20.72
CA ALA A 229 -11.05 7.50 -22.17
C ALA A 229 -12.21 6.72 -22.84
N GLU A 230 -12.51 5.51 -22.37
CA GLU A 230 -13.62 4.68 -22.85
C GLU A 230 -14.97 5.40 -22.71
N ARG A 231 -15.13 6.15 -21.61
CA ARG A 231 -16.35 6.93 -21.33
C ARG A 231 -16.37 8.29 -22.05
N GLY A 232 -15.36 8.59 -22.87
CA GLY A 232 -15.28 9.83 -23.66
C GLY A 232 -14.96 11.08 -22.85
N TRP A 233 -14.43 10.93 -21.63
CA TRP A 233 -13.95 12.06 -20.83
C TRP A 233 -12.59 12.54 -21.30
N LEU A 234 -11.77 11.60 -21.79
CA LEU A 234 -10.48 11.86 -22.43
C LEU A 234 -10.51 11.37 -23.88
N GLU A 235 -9.87 12.13 -24.76
CA GLU A 235 -9.58 11.68 -26.13
C GLU A 235 -8.37 10.73 -26.15
N PRO A 236 -8.24 9.84 -27.16
CA PRO A 236 -7.09 8.94 -27.26
C PRO A 236 -5.74 9.68 -27.28
N ALA A 237 -5.68 10.84 -27.94
CA ALA A 237 -4.47 11.67 -27.99
C ALA A 237 -4.13 12.28 -26.62
N GLU A 238 -5.13 12.66 -25.83
CA GLU A 238 -4.96 13.17 -24.47
C GLU A 238 -4.52 12.06 -23.51
N LEU A 239 -5.10 10.86 -23.62
CA LEU A 239 -4.66 9.70 -22.87
C LEU A 239 -3.19 9.39 -23.18
N ALA A 240 -2.81 9.34 -24.45
CA ALA A 240 -1.41 9.13 -24.85
C ALA A 240 -0.50 10.24 -24.27
N ALA A 241 -0.92 11.50 -24.34
CA ALA A 241 -0.17 12.61 -23.78
C ALA A 241 0.04 12.51 -22.26
N ILE A 242 -0.98 12.10 -21.49
CA ILE A 242 -0.85 11.85 -20.05
C ILE A 242 0.24 10.80 -19.79
N GLN A 243 0.27 9.71 -20.56
CA GLN A 243 1.23 8.62 -20.38
C GLN A 243 2.67 9.03 -20.71
N MET A 244 2.84 9.85 -21.74
CA MET A 244 4.15 10.29 -22.20
C MET A 244 4.73 11.42 -21.33
N THR A 245 3.89 12.13 -20.59
CA THR A 245 4.34 13.21 -19.70
C THR A 245 5.04 12.66 -18.46
N GLY A 246 6.17 13.26 -18.08
CA GLY A 246 6.95 12.76 -16.95
C GLY A 246 7.54 11.37 -17.18
N MET A 247 7.72 10.91 -18.43
CA MET A 247 8.45 9.67 -18.71
C MET A 247 9.90 9.70 -18.21
N LYS A 248 10.47 10.89 -18.12
CA LYS A 248 11.79 11.13 -17.54
C LYS A 248 11.74 11.49 -16.05
N GLY A 249 10.69 11.08 -15.32
CA GLY A 249 10.51 11.37 -13.89
C GLY A 249 9.31 12.27 -13.58
N GLY A 250 9.54 13.39 -12.91
CA GLY A 250 8.48 14.36 -12.60
C GLY A 250 8.08 15.20 -13.81
N ALA A 251 6.81 15.61 -13.88
CA ALA A 251 6.39 16.62 -14.85
C ALA A 251 7.01 17.99 -14.49
N THR A 252 7.79 18.54 -15.43
CA THR A 252 8.35 19.89 -15.33
C THR A 252 7.26 20.94 -15.15
N ALA A 253 7.61 22.15 -14.72
CA ALA A 253 6.65 23.25 -14.62
C ALA A 253 5.94 23.52 -15.96
N ARG A 254 6.68 23.45 -17.07
CA ARG A 254 6.15 23.64 -18.42
C ARG A 254 5.24 22.50 -18.86
N GLU A 255 5.61 21.25 -18.58
CA GLU A 255 4.74 20.10 -18.86
C GLU A 255 3.45 20.17 -18.04
N ARG A 256 3.50 20.60 -16.78
CA ARG A 256 2.29 20.78 -15.95
C ARG A 256 1.35 21.86 -16.50
N GLU A 257 1.91 22.99 -16.91
CA GLU A 257 1.14 24.05 -17.58
C GLU A 257 0.52 23.53 -18.87
N TRP A 258 1.30 22.84 -19.70
CA TRP A 258 0.83 22.22 -20.93
C TRP A 258 -0.26 21.17 -20.70
N LEU A 259 -0.11 20.28 -19.71
CA LEU A 259 -1.13 19.31 -19.30
C LEU A 259 -2.43 20.01 -18.90
N SER A 260 -2.32 21.08 -18.11
CA SER A 260 -3.47 21.88 -17.69
C SER A 260 -4.20 22.50 -18.89
N GLU A 261 -3.45 23.09 -19.83
CA GLU A 261 -3.99 23.78 -21.00
C GLU A 261 -4.53 22.83 -22.08
N ARG A 262 -3.85 21.71 -22.32
CA ARG A 262 -4.10 20.83 -23.46
C ARG A 262 -4.89 19.57 -23.12
N ILE A 263 -5.02 19.24 -21.84
CA ILE A 263 -5.72 18.02 -21.42
C ILE A 263 -6.81 18.34 -20.41
N VAL A 264 -6.44 18.91 -19.25
CA VAL A 264 -7.41 19.12 -18.15
C VAL A 264 -8.49 20.12 -18.56
N THR A 265 -8.11 21.27 -19.12
CA THR A 265 -9.08 22.30 -19.52
C THR A 265 -10.02 21.81 -20.64
N PRO A 266 -9.53 21.21 -21.75
CA PRO A 266 -10.41 20.63 -22.78
C PRO A 266 -11.35 19.53 -22.24
N ALA A 267 -10.85 18.62 -21.39
CA ALA A 267 -11.68 17.57 -20.79
C ALA A 267 -12.81 18.14 -19.94
N VAL A 268 -12.51 19.09 -19.05
CA VAL A 268 -13.53 19.76 -18.23
C VAL A 268 -14.50 20.55 -19.11
N THR A 269 -14.00 21.29 -20.11
CA THR A 269 -14.84 22.07 -21.03
C THR A 269 -15.78 21.18 -21.84
N ARG A 270 -15.36 19.99 -22.30
CA ARG A 270 -16.25 19.03 -22.97
C ARG A 270 -17.40 18.61 -22.06
N ILE A 271 -17.13 18.34 -20.78
CA ILE A 271 -18.16 17.99 -19.80
C ILE A 271 -19.11 19.17 -19.60
N VAL A 272 -18.58 20.38 -19.38
CA VAL A 272 -19.42 21.57 -19.16
C VAL A 272 -20.24 21.93 -20.39
N ALA A 273 -19.66 21.86 -21.59
CA ALA A 273 -20.32 22.21 -22.86
C ALA A 273 -21.50 21.29 -23.21
N ARG A 274 -21.59 20.09 -22.63
CA ARG A 274 -22.79 19.25 -22.72
C ARG A 274 -24.01 19.89 -22.04
N PHE A 275 -23.79 20.73 -21.03
CA PHE A 275 -24.85 21.26 -20.15
C PHE A 275 -24.99 22.78 -20.22
N ASP A 276 -23.95 23.46 -20.67
CA ASP A 276 -24.00 24.86 -21.08
C ASP A 276 -23.26 25.02 -22.41
N PRO A 277 -23.95 24.79 -23.55
CA PRO A 277 -23.34 24.89 -24.88
C PRO A 277 -22.78 26.28 -25.21
N SER A 278 -23.10 27.30 -24.41
CA SER A 278 -22.53 28.65 -24.54
C SER A 278 -21.11 28.74 -23.97
N ARG A 279 -20.64 27.72 -23.24
CA ARG A 279 -19.35 27.68 -22.53
C ARG A 279 -18.31 26.78 -23.19
N LYS A 280 -18.16 26.87 -24.51
CA LYS A 280 -17.20 26.04 -25.28
C LYS A 280 -15.72 26.45 -25.13
N ASP A 281 -15.45 27.63 -24.57
CA ASP A 281 -14.09 28.21 -24.48
C ASP A 281 -13.73 28.69 -23.07
N MET A 282 -14.11 27.92 -22.04
CA MET A 282 -13.80 28.27 -20.65
C MET A 282 -12.31 28.17 -20.33
N LYS A 283 -11.80 29.16 -19.59
CA LYS A 283 -10.48 29.10 -18.93
C LYS A 283 -10.66 28.73 -17.47
N LEU A 284 -9.59 28.21 -16.85
CA LEU A 284 -9.59 27.80 -15.44
C LEU A 284 -10.09 28.89 -14.48
N LYS A 285 -9.76 30.16 -14.76
CA LYS A 285 -10.21 31.32 -13.96
C LYS A 285 -11.72 31.55 -14.01
N ASP A 286 -12.40 31.08 -15.05
CA ASP A 286 -13.85 31.26 -15.25
C ASP A 286 -14.68 30.29 -14.39
N PHE A 287 -14.03 29.34 -13.71
CA PHE A 287 -14.67 28.43 -12.75
C PHE A 287 -14.84 29.03 -11.35
N ALA A 288 -14.05 30.04 -10.96
CA ALA A 288 -14.12 30.62 -9.62
C ALA A 288 -15.49 31.25 -9.28
N PRO A 289 -16.14 32.01 -10.19
CA PRO A 289 -17.49 32.54 -9.95
C PRO A 289 -18.56 31.44 -9.79
N LEU A 290 -18.43 30.34 -10.56
CA LEU A 290 -19.34 29.20 -10.47
C LEU A 290 -19.21 28.50 -9.11
N GLY A 291 -17.98 28.33 -8.61
CA GLY A 291 -17.71 27.78 -7.29
C GLY A 291 -18.29 28.64 -6.16
N LEU A 292 -18.17 29.97 -6.25
CA LEU A 292 -18.76 30.89 -5.27
C LEU A 292 -20.29 30.84 -5.26
N GLU A 293 -20.91 30.80 -6.44
CA GLU A 293 -22.37 30.68 -6.58
C GLU A 293 -22.88 29.35 -5.99
N PHE A 294 -22.15 28.27 -6.24
CA PHE A 294 -22.46 26.96 -5.68
C PHE A 294 -22.37 26.96 -4.14
N LEU A 295 -21.29 27.51 -3.57
CA LEU A 295 -21.14 27.63 -2.11
C LEU A 295 -22.26 28.46 -1.47
N LEU A 296 -22.68 29.55 -2.12
CA LEU A 296 -23.79 30.35 -1.64
C LEU A 296 -25.10 29.55 -1.67
N TRP A 297 -25.36 28.81 -2.76
CA TRP A 297 -26.56 27.97 -2.89
C TRP A 297 -26.64 26.90 -1.78
N LEU A 298 -25.53 26.24 -1.45
CA LEU A 298 -25.46 25.27 -0.33
C LEU A 298 -25.91 25.87 1.01
N LYS A 299 -25.70 27.18 1.23
CA LYS A 299 -26.04 27.84 2.50
C LYS A 299 -27.50 28.30 2.58
N VAL A 300 -28.23 28.37 1.47
CA VAL A 300 -29.57 28.99 1.43
C VAL A 300 -30.67 28.11 0.80
N SER A 301 -30.32 27.03 0.11
CA SER A 301 -31.29 26.19 -0.61
C SER A 301 -32.00 25.18 0.29
N ARG A 302 -33.31 25.06 0.12
CA ARG A 302 -34.12 23.99 0.75
C ARG A 302 -33.90 22.65 0.06
N GLU A 303 -33.70 22.66 -1.25
CA GLU A 303 -33.45 21.47 -2.06
C GLU A 303 -32.15 20.78 -1.67
N TYR A 304 -31.12 21.56 -1.31
CA TYR A 304 -29.90 21.05 -0.69
C TYR A 304 -30.20 20.29 0.61
N ARG A 305 -31.05 20.84 1.49
CA ARG A 305 -31.44 20.23 2.76
C ARG A 305 -32.12 18.87 2.54
N ASP A 306 -33.00 18.77 1.54
CA ASP A 306 -33.71 17.54 1.23
C ASP A 306 -32.76 16.43 0.76
N LEU A 307 -31.77 16.78 -0.07
CA LEU A 307 -30.72 15.84 -0.50
C LEU A 307 -29.88 15.32 0.68
N VAL A 308 -29.50 16.22 1.59
CA VAL A 308 -28.76 15.84 2.81
C VAL A 308 -29.59 14.90 3.70
N LEU A 309 -30.88 15.21 3.89
CA LEU A 309 -31.77 14.40 4.71
C LEU A 309 -32.07 13.02 4.11
N ALA A 310 -32.12 12.92 2.78
CA ALA A 310 -32.33 11.67 2.06
C ALA A 310 -31.07 10.79 1.97
N SER A 311 -29.88 11.37 2.14
CA SER A 311 -28.62 10.68 1.87
C SER A 311 -28.25 9.64 2.93
N PRO A 312 -27.82 8.42 2.54
CA PRO A 312 -27.25 7.45 3.49
C PRO A 312 -25.88 7.89 4.05
N ALA A 313 -25.17 8.79 3.35
CA ALA A 313 -23.86 9.30 3.78
C ALA A 313 -23.91 10.21 5.02
N ILE A 314 -25.11 10.61 5.44
CA ILE A 314 -25.33 11.52 6.57
C ILE A 314 -25.90 10.73 7.74
N SER A 315 -25.24 10.81 8.89
CA SER A 315 -25.68 10.13 10.11
C SER A 315 -27.03 10.63 10.59
N ASP A 316 -27.79 9.77 11.28
CA ASP A 316 -29.11 10.12 11.79
C ASP A 316 -29.08 11.27 12.80
N ALA A 317 -28.00 11.37 13.59
CA ALA A 317 -27.78 12.49 14.50
C ALA A 317 -27.67 13.84 13.75
N ILE A 318 -26.94 13.87 12.63
CA ILE A 318 -26.85 15.07 11.78
C ILE A 318 -28.21 15.35 11.14
N LYS A 319 -28.89 14.33 10.61
CA LYS A 319 -30.24 14.50 10.02
C LYS A 319 -31.22 15.07 11.03
N GLU A 320 -31.20 14.61 12.27
CA GLU A 320 -32.06 15.13 13.34
C GLU A 320 -31.73 16.59 13.67
N SER A 321 -30.45 16.94 13.75
CA SER A 321 -30.00 18.33 13.93
C SER A 321 -30.49 19.25 12.80
N VAL A 322 -30.36 18.80 11.56
CA VAL A 322 -30.88 19.50 10.37
C VAL A 322 -32.40 19.65 10.42
N ARG A 323 -33.14 18.62 10.86
CA ARG A 323 -34.60 18.71 11.06
C ARG A 323 -34.98 19.76 12.11
N LYS A 324 -34.18 19.90 13.18
CA LYS A 324 -34.33 20.92 14.24
C LYS A 324 -33.91 22.33 13.82
N GLY A 325 -33.47 22.52 12.57
CA GLY A 325 -33.15 23.84 12.02
C GLY A 325 -31.68 24.24 12.13
N ALA A 326 -30.78 23.32 12.50
CA ALA A 326 -29.35 23.57 12.41
C ALA A 326 -28.92 23.62 10.93
N TRP A 327 -28.30 24.73 10.54
CA TRP A 327 -27.78 24.96 9.19
C TRP A 327 -26.26 24.78 9.07
N ASP A 328 -25.59 24.63 10.21
CA ASP A 328 -24.14 24.44 10.27
C ASP A 328 -23.85 22.99 10.62
N PHE A 329 -23.56 22.19 9.59
CA PHE A 329 -23.11 20.81 9.72
C PHE A 329 -22.01 20.55 8.69
N GLU A 330 -21.07 19.69 9.06
CA GLU A 330 -19.98 19.28 8.19
C GLU A 330 -20.52 18.28 7.17
N LEU A 331 -20.42 18.63 5.88
CA LEU A 331 -20.68 17.66 4.81
C LEU A 331 -19.57 16.59 4.83
N PRO A 332 -19.91 15.32 4.57
CA PRO A 332 -18.90 14.29 4.39
C PRO A 332 -17.97 14.74 3.25
N PRO A 333 -16.65 14.60 3.40
CA PRO A 333 -15.72 14.98 2.35
C PRO A 333 -16.01 14.24 1.03
N PRO A 334 -15.95 14.91 -0.14
CA PRO A 334 -16.18 14.24 -1.42
C PRO A 334 -15.13 13.16 -1.61
N PHE A 335 -15.54 11.89 -1.68
CA PHE A 335 -14.61 10.76 -1.83
C PHE A 335 -13.50 10.72 -0.75
N GLY A 336 -13.77 11.30 0.42
CA GLY A 336 -12.79 11.46 1.50
C GLY A 336 -11.81 12.63 1.34
N PHE A 337 -11.83 13.40 0.23
CA PHE A 337 -10.89 14.51 -0.01
C PHE A 337 -11.17 15.72 0.90
N ARG A 338 -10.18 16.07 1.73
CA ARG A 338 -10.23 17.26 2.61
C ARG A 338 -9.46 18.40 1.96
N LEU A 339 -10.15 19.25 1.20
CA LEU A 339 -9.52 20.29 0.36
C LEU A 339 -8.86 21.44 1.15
N LEU A 340 -9.37 21.75 2.35
CA LEU A 340 -8.89 22.88 3.17
C LEU A 340 -7.83 22.47 4.21
N GLU A 341 -7.60 21.17 4.37
CA GLU A 341 -6.67 20.63 5.35
C GLU A 341 -5.44 20.06 4.62
N ARG A 342 -4.24 20.37 5.12
CA ARG A 342 -3.02 19.72 4.61
C ARG A 342 -2.79 18.42 5.37
N PRO A 343 -2.66 17.28 4.67
CA PRO A 343 -2.42 16.02 5.33
C PRO A 343 -1.05 16.03 5.99
N GLN A 344 -0.99 15.72 7.27
CA GLN A 344 0.29 15.52 7.96
C GLN A 344 0.77 14.09 7.70
N THR A 345 2.07 13.95 7.50
CA THR A 345 2.73 12.66 7.32
C THR A 345 3.48 12.28 8.59
N THR A 346 3.32 11.04 9.01
CA THR A 346 4.21 10.40 9.98
C THR A 346 5.21 9.53 9.22
N ALA A 347 6.50 9.81 9.36
CA ALA A 347 7.53 8.93 8.84
C ALA A 347 7.66 7.71 9.75
N ALA A 348 7.76 6.53 9.17
CA ALA A 348 7.86 5.26 9.88
C ALA A 348 9.08 4.48 9.38
N GLU A 349 9.86 4.00 10.33
CA GLU A 349 10.91 3.02 10.09
C GLU A 349 10.60 1.78 10.92
N VAL A 350 10.63 0.60 10.28
CA VAL A 350 10.56 -0.68 10.99
C VAL A 350 11.76 -1.50 10.60
N ILE A 351 12.47 -2.00 11.60
CA ILE A 351 13.64 -2.85 11.46
C ILE A 351 13.31 -4.18 12.07
N LEU A 352 13.30 -5.23 11.25
CA LEU A 352 13.05 -6.60 11.68
C LEU A 352 14.34 -7.40 11.62
N ASP A 353 14.80 -7.88 12.78
CA ASP A 353 15.86 -8.86 12.90
C ASP A 353 15.30 -10.25 12.62
N THR A 354 15.71 -10.81 11.48
CA THR A 354 15.24 -12.11 11.00
C THR A 354 16.31 -13.18 11.10
N GLY A 355 17.60 -12.79 11.17
CA GLY A 355 18.74 -13.71 11.20
C GLY A 355 18.99 -14.48 9.89
N ALA A 356 18.06 -14.45 8.94
CA ALA A 356 18.12 -15.12 7.63
C ALA A 356 17.33 -14.31 6.59
N GLU A 357 17.72 -14.42 5.32
CA GLU A 357 17.06 -13.71 4.23
C GLU A 357 15.59 -14.16 4.11
N PRO A 358 14.61 -13.23 4.14
CA PRO A 358 13.23 -13.56 3.91
C PRO A 358 13.02 -14.06 2.48
N PHE A 359 12.25 -15.14 2.33
CA PHE A 359 11.84 -15.62 1.00
C PHE A 359 10.66 -14.81 0.44
N PHE A 360 9.96 -14.04 1.28
CA PHE A 360 8.91 -13.13 0.83
C PHE A 360 8.86 -11.89 1.73
N THR A 361 9.09 -10.71 1.17
CA THR A 361 8.99 -9.43 1.90
C THR A 361 8.73 -8.28 0.94
N ASN A 362 8.09 -7.22 1.44
CA ASN A 362 8.00 -5.94 0.75
C ASN A 362 8.98 -4.88 1.31
N GLY A 363 9.89 -5.29 2.20
CA GLY A 363 10.99 -4.47 2.72
C GLY A 363 12.31 -4.71 2.00
N VAL A 364 13.35 -4.01 2.43
CA VAL A 364 14.71 -4.15 1.89
C VAL A 364 15.52 -5.05 2.80
N TRP A 365 16.02 -6.17 2.27
CA TRP A 365 16.93 -7.06 2.98
C TRP A 365 18.34 -6.47 3.03
N ASN A 366 18.94 -6.46 4.23
CA ASN A 366 20.32 -6.07 4.46
C ASN A 366 21.12 -7.30 4.91
N ALA A 367 21.94 -7.84 4.01
CA ALA A 367 22.72 -9.06 4.25
C ALA A 367 23.81 -8.90 5.34
N GLU A 368 24.36 -7.70 5.51
CA GLU A 368 25.41 -7.42 6.50
C GLU A 368 24.85 -7.46 7.93
N THR A 369 23.70 -6.83 8.13
CA THR A 369 23.06 -6.75 9.45
C THR A 369 22.04 -7.85 9.70
N ARG A 370 21.72 -8.65 8.67
CA ARG A 370 20.69 -9.69 8.66
C ARG A 370 19.32 -9.18 9.08
N ARG A 371 18.96 -7.98 8.60
CA ARG A 371 17.73 -7.28 8.93
C ARG A 371 16.93 -6.90 7.70
N VAL A 372 15.62 -6.84 7.89
CA VAL A 372 14.71 -6.24 6.91
C VAL A 372 14.39 -4.82 7.36
N GLU A 373 14.63 -3.86 6.47
CA GLU A 373 14.33 -2.45 6.69
C GLU A 373 13.08 -2.06 5.91
N PHE A 374 12.09 -1.53 6.62
CA PHE A 374 10.88 -0.95 6.07
C PHE A 374 10.90 0.56 6.31
N LYS A 375 11.06 1.36 5.25
CA LYS A 375 11.05 2.82 5.35
C LYS A 375 9.85 3.36 4.60
N GLY A 376 8.94 3.99 5.33
CA GLY A 376 7.69 4.48 4.78
C GLY A 376 7.23 5.78 5.43
N ALA A 377 6.10 6.27 4.95
CA ALA A 377 5.35 7.31 5.61
C ALA A 377 3.87 7.00 5.47
N PHE A 378 3.09 7.41 6.46
CA PHE A 378 1.64 7.27 6.41
C PHE A 378 0.98 8.59 6.81
N TYR A 379 -0.23 8.75 6.31
CA TYR A 379 -1.05 9.91 6.61
C TYR A 379 -1.96 9.61 7.79
N GLU A 380 -2.39 10.65 8.50
CA GLU A 380 -3.42 10.46 9.52
C GLU A 380 -4.66 9.79 8.91
N THR A 381 -5.33 9.01 9.74
CA THR A 381 -6.50 8.20 9.38
C THR A 381 -7.60 8.98 8.67
N LYS A 382 -7.71 10.30 8.83
CA LYS A 382 -8.72 11.13 8.16
C LYS A 382 -8.39 11.53 6.71
N TYR A 383 -7.15 11.33 6.25
CA TYR A 383 -6.69 11.71 4.90
C TYR A 383 -6.56 10.51 3.96
N ARG A 384 -7.56 9.64 3.93
CA ARG A 384 -7.52 8.34 3.22
C ARG A 384 -7.60 8.39 1.69
N TYR A 385 -7.74 9.59 1.12
CA TYR A 385 -7.54 9.81 -0.31
C TYR A 385 -6.06 9.79 -0.68
N ALA A 386 -5.19 10.04 0.32
CA ALA A 386 -3.78 9.77 0.23
C ALA A 386 -3.54 8.24 0.27
N PRO A 387 -2.38 7.76 -0.19
CA PRO A 387 -2.06 6.34 -0.20
C PRO A 387 -2.33 5.66 1.14
N TYR A 388 -2.89 4.44 1.10
CA TYR A 388 -3.09 3.62 2.30
C TYR A 388 -1.79 3.45 3.07
N THR A 389 -1.88 3.32 4.39
CA THR A 389 -0.74 2.85 5.17
C THR A 389 -0.35 1.46 4.71
N ALA A 390 0.80 1.35 4.05
CA ALA A 390 1.33 0.08 3.59
C ALA A 390 1.50 -0.87 4.79
N PRO A 391 1.00 -2.12 4.72
CA PRO A 391 1.39 -3.14 5.67
C PRO A 391 2.85 -3.53 5.41
N TYR A 392 3.62 -3.70 6.47
CA TYR A 392 4.98 -4.19 6.43
C TYR A 392 4.97 -5.66 6.71
N TYR A 393 5.63 -6.48 5.90
CA TYR A 393 5.67 -7.92 6.13
C TYR A 393 6.97 -8.55 5.68
N ALA A 394 7.32 -9.62 6.37
CA ALA A 394 8.40 -10.51 5.98
C ALA A 394 8.06 -11.94 6.39
N PHE A 395 8.44 -12.89 5.56
CA PHE A 395 8.34 -14.31 5.79
C PHE A 395 9.73 -14.91 5.60
N TRP A 396 10.21 -15.59 6.62
CA TRP A 396 11.56 -16.15 6.63
C TRP A 396 11.54 -17.49 7.34
N SER A 397 12.63 -18.23 7.21
CA SER A 397 12.77 -19.55 7.83
C SER A 397 14.15 -19.68 8.45
N LEU A 398 14.21 -20.35 9.59
CA LEU A 398 15.45 -20.62 10.32
C LEU A 398 15.69 -22.13 10.37
N PRO A 399 16.73 -22.64 9.69
CA PRO A 399 17.06 -24.06 9.72
C PRO A 399 17.49 -24.47 11.13
N SER A 400 17.15 -25.69 11.55
CA SER A 400 17.66 -26.25 12.79
C SER A 400 19.00 -26.95 12.56
N GLN A 401 19.84 -27.01 13.59
CA GLN A 401 21.09 -27.77 13.58
C GLN A 401 20.88 -29.27 13.27
N ARG A 402 19.65 -29.78 13.48
CA ARG A 402 19.29 -31.16 13.16
C ARG A 402 19.47 -31.49 11.69
N GLN A 403 19.30 -30.52 10.78
CA GLN A 403 19.55 -30.76 9.35
C GLN A 403 21.00 -31.18 9.09
N GLU A 404 21.98 -30.49 9.69
CA GLU A 404 23.39 -30.84 9.54
C GLU A 404 23.69 -32.24 10.09
N SER A 405 23.10 -32.59 11.24
CA SER A 405 23.24 -33.93 11.82
C SER A 405 22.65 -35.05 10.96
N LEU A 406 21.53 -34.78 10.28
CA LEU A 406 20.83 -35.78 9.47
C LEU A 406 21.37 -35.88 8.04
N PHE A 407 21.73 -34.75 7.45
CA PHE A 407 22.01 -34.64 6.02
C PHE A 407 23.48 -34.28 5.71
N GLY A 408 24.27 -33.94 6.74
CA GLY A 408 25.64 -33.44 6.60
C GLY A 408 25.74 -31.97 6.17
N ALA A 409 24.61 -31.33 5.90
CA ALA A 409 24.50 -29.92 5.51
C ALA A 409 23.06 -29.43 5.74
N VAL A 410 22.84 -28.13 5.67
CA VAL A 410 21.50 -27.56 5.55
C VAL A 410 21.02 -27.75 4.11
N ILE A 411 19.89 -28.45 3.94
CA ILE A 411 19.30 -28.75 2.62
C ILE A 411 17.94 -28.08 2.40
N LEU A 412 17.31 -27.59 3.48
CA LEU A 412 16.07 -26.85 3.47
C LEU A 412 16.32 -25.46 4.08
N GLU A 413 16.20 -24.44 3.23
CA GLU A 413 16.28 -23.02 3.59
C GLU A 413 15.19 -22.23 2.86
N GLY A 414 14.95 -21.00 3.31
CA GLY A 414 13.96 -20.09 2.74
C GLY A 414 12.59 -20.74 2.53
N GLU A 415 12.07 -20.62 1.31
CA GLU A 415 10.76 -21.15 0.94
C GLU A 415 10.67 -22.67 1.10
N ALA A 416 11.73 -23.42 0.77
CA ALA A 416 11.71 -24.88 0.86
C ALA A 416 11.56 -25.37 2.31
N LEU A 417 12.19 -24.67 3.27
CA LEU A 417 12.00 -24.95 4.69
C LEU A 417 10.60 -24.53 5.16
N ALA A 418 10.07 -23.40 4.69
CA ALA A 418 8.71 -23.00 5.02
C ALA A 418 7.66 -24.01 4.52
N GLN A 419 7.83 -24.51 3.29
CA GLN A 419 7.03 -25.59 2.74
C GLN A 419 7.15 -26.86 3.59
N TYR A 420 8.35 -27.20 4.07
CA TYR A 420 8.55 -28.34 4.97
C TYR A 420 7.84 -28.16 6.31
N CYS A 421 7.93 -26.97 6.92
CA CYS A 421 7.24 -26.68 8.17
C CYS A 421 5.73 -26.84 8.01
N ALA A 422 5.15 -26.34 6.91
CA ALA A 422 3.74 -26.54 6.59
C ALA A 422 3.41 -28.02 6.36
N TRP A 423 4.25 -28.74 5.60
CA TRP A 423 4.08 -30.15 5.29
C TRP A 423 4.05 -31.01 6.56
N GLU A 424 5.05 -30.88 7.44
CA GLU A 424 5.14 -31.69 8.68
C GLU A 424 3.98 -31.40 9.65
N ASN A 425 3.52 -30.14 9.74
CA ASN A 425 2.41 -29.76 10.62
C ASN A 425 1.04 -30.20 10.10
N ALA A 426 0.91 -30.43 8.79
CA ALA A 426 -0.33 -30.92 8.18
C ALA A 426 -0.44 -32.45 8.17
N LEU A 427 0.60 -33.18 8.59
CA LEU A 427 0.55 -34.64 8.73
C LEU A 427 -0.44 -35.05 9.83
N ALA A 428 -1.18 -36.13 9.59
CA ALA A 428 -1.92 -36.83 10.64
C ALA A 428 -0.94 -37.36 11.71
N ASP A 429 -1.41 -37.52 12.95
CA ASP A 429 -0.55 -37.84 14.10
C ASP A 429 0.28 -39.13 13.89
N ASP A 430 -0.30 -40.15 13.27
CA ASP A 430 0.37 -41.42 12.95
C ASP A 430 1.45 -41.25 11.87
N ALA A 431 1.13 -40.54 10.80
CA ALA A 431 2.08 -40.22 9.74
C ALA A 431 3.22 -39.33 10.24
N LYS A 432 2.92 -38.35 11.11
CA LYS A 432 3.90 -37.48 11.75
C LYS A 432 4.83 -38.27 12.68
N ALA A 433 4.28 -39.15 13.51
CA ALA A 433 5.07 -40.01 14.37
C ALA A 433 6.00 -40.94 13.57
N GLY A 434 5.46 -41.56 12.50
CA GLY A 434 6.25 -42.38 11.59
C GLY A 434 7.38 -41.59 10.91
N TRP A 435 7.08 -40.38 10.46
CA TRP A 435 8.06 -39.48 9.84
C TRP A 435 9.20 -39.12 10.81
N LEU A 436 8.87 -38.72 12.04
CA LEU A 436 9.87 -38.39 13.06
C LEU A 436 10.75 -39.60 13.40
N ALA A 437 10.15 -40.79 13.51
CA ALA A 437 10.90 -42.03 13.74
C ALA A 437 11.84 -42.36 12.57
N ALA A 438 11.41 -42.12 11.33
CA ALA A 438 12.26 -42.29 10.15
C ALA A 438 13.43 -41.28 10.12
N LEU A 439 13.20 -40.04 10.56
CA LEU A 439 14.27 -39.06 10.73
C LEU A 439 15.26 -39.45 11.83
N ASP A 440 14.78 -39.98 12.96
CA ASP A 440 15.66 -40.48 14.03
C ASP A 440 16.50 -41.67 13.54
N ALA A 441 15.89 -42.59 12.78
CA ALA A 441 16.58 -43.73 12.17
C ALA A 441 17.66 -43.25 11.19
N LEU A 442 17.34 -42.28 10.32
CA LEU A 442 18.30 -41.67 9.40
C LEU A 442 19.51 -41.08 10.14
N GLY A 443 19.30 -40.40 11.27
CA GLY A 443 20.40 -39.87 12.08
C GLY A 443 21.33 -40.94 12.62
N GLY A 444 20.79 -42.12 12.99
CA GLY A 444 21.56 -43.22 13.56
C GLY A 444 22.23 -44.13 12.52
N SER A 445 21.57 -44.46 11.42
CA SER A 445 22.05 -45.43 10.42
C SER A 445 22.60 -44.79 9.14
N GLN A 446 22.32 -43.50 8.92
CA GLN A 446 22.54 -42.80 7.65
C GLN A 446 21.83 -43.45 6.45
N ASP A 447 20.84 -44.31 6.70
CA ASP A 447 19.99 -44.93 5.68
C ASP A 447 18.76 -44.05 5.40
N PRO A 448 18.63 -43.47 4.19
CA PRO A 448 17.50 -42.63 3.80
C PRO A 448 16.26 -43.43 3.38
N ALA A 449 16.35 -44.75 3.20
CA ALA A 449 15.25 -45.55 2.65
C ALA A 449 13.95 -45.46 3.47
N PRO A 450 13.96 -45.53 4.82
CA PRO A 450 12.72 -45.42 5.61
C PRO A 450 12.03 -44.06 5.45
N ALA A 451 12.80 -42.97 5.42
CA ALA A 451 12.28 -41.62 5.23
C ALA A 451 11.72 -41.44 3.80
N LEU A 452 12.41 -42.01 2.80
CA LEU A 452 11.94 -41.98 1.41
C LEU A 452 10.62 -42.74 1.22
N GLU A 453 10.43 -43.90 1.85
CA GLU A 453 9.18 -44.67 1.75
C GLU A 453 7.98 -43.88 2.31
N ILE A 454 8.16 -43.13 3.39
CA ILE A 454 7.11 -42.24 3.92
C ILE A 454 6.80 -41.10 2.94
N VAL A 455 7.83 -40.45 2.39
CA VAL A 455 7.63 -39.40 1.39
C VAL A 455 6.90 -39.93 0.15
N LEU A 456 7.20 -41.17 -0.26
CA LEU A 456 6.56 -41.84 -1.38
C LEU A 456 5.09 -42.20 -1.11
N SER A 457 4.79 -42.70 0.09
CA SER A 457 3.41 -43.07 0.45
C SER A 457 2.48 -41.85 0.50
N LEU A 458 3.02 -40.67 0.81
CA LEU A 458 2.30 -39.40 0.88
C LEU A 458 2.29 -38.61 -0.44
N ALA A 459 3.09 -39.00 -1.44
CA ALA A 459 3.37 -38.18 -2.62
C ALA A 459 2.14 -37.74 -3.43
N LYS A 460 1.04 -38.50 -3.37
CA LYS A 460 -0.19 -38.21 -4.10
C LYS A 460 -1.02 -37.11 -3.44
N ASP A 461 -1.21 -37.21 -2.14
CA ASP A 461 -2.18 -36.39 -1.41
C ASP A 461 -1.51 -35.27 -0.60
N HIS A 462 -0.25 -35.45 -0.21
CA HIS A 462 0.53 -34.51 0.58
C HIS A 462 2.03 -34.59 0.24
N PRO A 463 2.45 -34.18 -0.97
CA PRO A 463 3.82 -34.30 -1.42
C PRO A 463 4.78 -33.48 -0.55
N ALA A 464 5.89 -34.11 -0.14
CA ALA A 464 6.97 -33.42 0.56
C ALA A 464 7.64 -32.36 -0.34
N PRO A 465 8.33 -31.36 0.26
CA PRO A 465 9.09 -30.38 -0.50
C PRO A 465 10.12 -31.03 -1.43
N LEU A 466 10.26 -30.46 -2.63
CA LEU A 466 11.07 -31.03 -3.70
C LEU A 466 12.53 -31.28 -3.28
N ALA A 467 13.14 -30.33 -2.56
CA ALA A 467 14.52 -30.44 -2.10
C ALA A 467 14.73 -31.67 -1.20
N LEU A 468 13.80 -31.93 -0.27
CA LEU A 468 13.84 -33.08 0.62
C LEU A 468 13.67 -34.40 -0.15
N ALA A 469 12.64 -34.48 -0.99
CA ALA A 469 12.36 -35.69 -1.78
C ALA A 469 13.54 -36.05 -2.70
N ARG A 470 14.17 -35.06 -3.34
CA ARG A 470 15.36 -35.26 -4.17
C ARG A 470 16.54 -35.76 -3.36
N TRP A 471 16.81 -35.14 -2.21
CA TRP A 471 17.93 -35.54 -1.37
C TRP A 471 17.79 -37.00 -0.93
N LEU A 472 16.59 -37.39 -0.46
CA LEU A 472 16.30 -38.75 -0.03
C LEU A 472 16.45 -39.76 -1.18
N ALA A 473 15.90 -39.46 -2.36
CA ALA A 473 16.00 -40.34 -3.53
C ALA A 473 17.46 -40.55 -3.97
N VAL A 474 18.23 -39.46 -4.10
CA VAL A 474 19.64 -39.51 -4.49
C VAL A 474 20.47 -40.28 -3.47
N LYS A 475 20.27 -39.99 -2.18
CA LYS A 475 21.01 -40.66 -1.11
C LYS A 475 20.66 -42.16 -1.03
N ALA A 476 19.43 -42.53 -1.35
CA ALA A 476 18.97 -43.93 -1.42
C ALA A 476 19.42 -44.66 -2.70
N GLY A 477 20.07 -43.98 -3.64
CA GLY A 477 20.39 -44.55 -4.95
C GLY A 477 19.15 -44.88 -5.79
N ARG A 478 18.05 -44.15 -5.60
CA ARG A 478 16.77 -44.35 -6.31
C ARG A 478 16.47 -43.17 -7.23
N GLU A 479 15.74 -43.44 -8.31
CA GLU A 479 15.26 -42.38 -9.19
C GLU A 479 14.26 -41.47 -8.48
N ILE A 480 14.28 -40.19 -8.85
CA ILE A 480 13.29 -39.22 -8.34
C ILE A 480 11.90 -39.65 -8.82
N PRO A 481 10.93 -39.81 -7.90
CA PRO A 481 9.59 -40.28 -8.26
C PRO A 481 8.87 -39.25 -9.15
N GLU A 482 8.03 -39.72 -10.08
CA GLU A 482 7.34 -38.86 -11.06
C GLU A 482 6.59 -37.65 -10.45
N PRO A 483 5.91 -37.77 -9.28
CA PRO A 483 5.27 -36.62 -8.63
C PRO A 483 6.23 -35.46 -8.33
N PHE A 484 7.51 -35.74 -8.11
CA PHE A 484 8.55 -34.78 -7.75
C PHE A 484 9.41 -34.34 -8.95
N LEU A 485 9.05 -34.73 -10.18
CA LEU A 485 9.70 -34.22 -11.37
C LEU A 485 9.10 -32.88 -11.80
N THR A 486 9.93 -31.94 -12.26
CA THR A 486 9.45 -30.70 -12.89
C THR A 486 8.73 -31.01 -14.21
N PRO A 487 7.91 -30.09 -14.74
CA PRO A 487 7.31 -30.26 -16.06
C PRO A 487 8.35 -30.56 -17.16
N GLU A 488 9.52 -29.93 -17.14
CA GLU A 488 10.59 -30.23 -18.11
C GLU A 488 11.18 -31.62 -17.92
N GLU A 489 11.41 -32.05 -16.67
CA GLU A 489 11.95 -33.38 -16.39
C GLU A 489 10.97 -34.49 -16.76
N ARG A 490 9.67 -34.29 -16.50
CA ARG A 490 8.62 -35.23 -16.96
C ARG A 490 8.60 -35.32 -18.48
N LYS A 491 8.72 -34.18 -19.17
CA LYS A 491 8.80 -34.13 -20.64
C LYS A 491 10.03 -34.89 -21.14
N LYS A 492 11.21 -34.60 -20.58
CA LYS A 492 12.46 -35.27 -20.93
C LYS A 492 12.39 -36.78 -20.69
N ARG A 493 11.86 -37.22 -19.55
CA ARG A 493 11.71 -38.66 -19.23
C ARG A 493 10.73 -39.36 -20.17
N ARG A 494 9.64 -38.69 -20.57
CA ARG A 494 8.72 -39.20 -21.59
C ARG A 494 9.42 -39.35 -22.94
N GLU A 495 10.20 -38.35 -23.35
CA GLU A 495 10.98 -38.35 -24.60
C GLU A 495 12.09 -39.42 -24.61
N GLU A 496 12.76 -39.64 -23.48
CA GLU A 496 13.78 -40.69 -23.30
C GLU A 496 13.16 -42.09 -23.24
N GLY A 497 12.01 -42.24 -22.58
CA GLY A 497 11.25 -43.50 -22.50
C GLY A 497 10.52 -43.90 -23.78
N THR A 498 10.34 -42.99 -24.76
CA THR A 498 9.77 -43.30 -26.08
C THR A 498 10.82 -43.60 -27.15
N ARG A 499 12.13 -43.57 -26.86
CA ARG A 499 13.12 -44.07 -27.81
C ARG A 499 13.06 -45.61 -27.87
N PRO A 500 12.71 -46.22 -29.01
CA PRO A 500 12.83 -47.68 -29.14
C PRO A 500 14.30 -48.06 -28.97
N ALA A 501 14.56 -49.13 -28.22
CA ALA A 501 15.88 -49.69 -28.03
C ALA A 501 16.48 -50.07 -29.40
N GLN A 502 17.25 -49.17 -30.00
CA GLN A 502 18.02 -49.45 -31.20
C GLN A 502 19.29 -50.18 -30.79
N GLY A 503 19.28 -51.50 -31.00
CA GLY A 503 20.42 -52.21 -31.57
C GLY A 503 21.31 -52.99 -30.62
N GLU A 504 20.85 -54.17 -30.20
CA GLU A 504 21.72 -55.35 -30.19
C GLU A 504 20.97 -56.52 -30.85
N GLY A 505 21.54 -57.03 -31.95
CA GLY A 505 21.22 -58.35 -32.47
C GLY A 505 20.36 -58.41 -33.73
N VAL A 506 20.92 -58.06 -34.90
CA VAL A 506 20.75 -58.90 -36.11
C VAL A 506 22.04 -58.85 -36.94
N ALA A 507 22.95 -59.76 -36.64
CA ALA A 507 23.98 -60.19 -37.59
C ALA A 507 23.88 -61.71 -37.71
N ALA A 508 24.01 -62.20 -38.95
CA ALA A 508 24.02 -63.59 -39.39
C ALA A 508 22.65 -64.30 -39.52
N ALA A 509 22.11 -64.28 -40.74
CA ALA A 509 21.91 -65.50 -41.54
C ALA A 509 21.06 -65.22 -42.78
N VAL A 510 21.68 -64.97 -43.95
CA VAL A 510 21.27 -65.59 -45.23
C VAL A 510 22.49 -65.59 -46.15
N ALA A 511 23.20 -66.71 -46.17
CA ALA A 511 23.96 -67.15 -47.32
C ALA A 511 23.30 -68.44 -47.84
N SER A 512 23.33 -68.62 -49.16
CA SER A 512 22.91 -69.79 -49.96
C SER A 512 21.45 -69.85 -50.45
N ARG A 513 21.30 -69.54 -51.74
CA ARG A 513 20.66 -70.33 -52.82
C ARG A 513 20.32 -69.37 -53.96
N ASP A 514 21.23 -69.21 -54.92
CA ASP A 514 21.35 -69.99 -56.17
C ASP A 514 20.26 -69.68 -57.20
N ALA A 515 20.72 -69.01 -58.26
CA ALA A 515 20.45 -69.23 -59.68
C ALA A 515 19.12 -69.88 -60.11
N ALA A 516 18.28 -69.09 -60.78
CA ALA A 516 17.74 -69.35 -62.12
C ALA A 516 17.17 -68.05 -62.70
#